data_AF-V6Q779-F1
#
_entry.id   AF-V6Q779-F1
#
_cell.length_a   1.000
_cell.length_b   1.000
_cell.length_c   1.000
_cell.angle_alpha   90.00
_cell.angle_beta   90.00
_cell.angle_gamma   90.00
#
_symmetry.space_group_name_H-M   'P 1'
#
loop_
_entity.id
_entity.type
_entity.pdbx_description
1 polymer ?
#
loop_
_entity_poly.entity_id
_entity_poly.type
_entity_poly.pdbx_seq_one_letter_code
_entity_poly.pdbx_strand_id
1 'polypeptide(L)'
;MARIEQRPGKVSFGQAMKDFFKGYVDFKGRTTRAGYWWPVLVYGIVHTVFIAYFIMKIIGTSALIAIDNEADVLALLMSMGGVMILYLVFVLATILPFLSLTVRRNRDTGITGKGSAVLLIANFILGRVNVAQENSLLNIISFVLVIFLFVITIMPTNAWLTEKSSGLQAFFLRHKETRYNRDLF
;
A
#
# COMPACT_ATOMS: atom_id res chain seq x y z
N MET A 1 2.78 -19.75 10.72
CA MET A 1 1.96 -18.51 10.70
C MET A 1 0.57 -18.84 10.17
N ALA A 2 -0.47 -18.30 10.79
CA ALA A 2 -1.85 -18.63 10.43
C ALA A 2 -2.26 -17.92 9.13
N ARG A 3 -2.75 -18.70 8.15
CA ARG A 3 -3.25 -18.17 6.87
C ARG A 3 -4.53 -17.37 7.08
N ILE A 4 -4.70 -16.30 6.29
CA ILE A 4 -5.92 -15.49 6.29
C ILE A 4 -6.82 -15.91 5.15
N GLU A 5 -8.08 -16.22 5.44
CA GLU A 5 -9.07 -16.56 4.43
C GLU A 5 -10.37 -15.77 4.66
N GLN A 6 -10.40 -14.54 4.16
CA GLN A 6 -11.57 -13.68 4.30
C GLN A 6 -12.69 -14.07 3.33
N ARG A 7 -13.93 -14.08 3.84
CA ARG A 7 -15.14 -14.28 3.03
C ARG A 7 -15.80 -12.92 2.72
N PRO A 8 -16.13 -12.64 1.44
CA PRO A 8 -16.85 -11.42 1.07
C PRO A 8 -18.13 -11.24 1.91
N GLY A 9 -18.40 -10.00 2.35
CA GLY A 9 -19.59 -9.66 3.14
C GLY A 9 -19.52 -10.02 4.64
N LYS A 10 -18.45 -10.67 5.12
CA LYS A 10 -18.29 -11.05 6.54
C LYS A 10 -17.17 -10.31 7.29
N VAL A 11 -16.51 -9.35 6.65
CA VAL A 11 -15.35 -8.66 7.24
C VAL A 11 -15.79 -7.33 7.85
N SER A 12 -15.77 -7.27 9.19
CA SER A 12 -15.94 -6.04 9.95
C SER A 12 -14.60 -5.29 10.10
N PHE A 13 -14.67 -4.03 10.53
CA PHE A 13 -13.49 -3.19 10.82
C PHE A 13 -12.48 -3.88 11.74
N GLY A 14 -12.93 -4.34 12.92
CA GLY A 14 -12.05 -4.98 13.90
C GLY A 14 -11.42 -6.27 13.40
N GLN A 15 -12.18 -7.07 12.62
CA GLN A 15 -11.66 -8.27 12.00
C GLN A 15 -10.57 -7.94 10.96
N ALA A 16 -10.79 -6.90 10.15
CA ALA A 16 -9.81 -6.45 9.16
C ALA A 16 -8.50 -5.99 9.81
N MET A 17 -8.56 -5.27 10.92
CA MET A 17 -7.37 -4.84 11.67
C MET A 17 -6.64 -6.02 12.31
N LYS A 18 -7.38 -6.98 12.89
CA LYS A 18 -6.79 -8.21 13.43
C LYS A 18 -6.09 -9.03 12.34
N ASP A 19 -6.72 -9.16 11.18
CA ASP A 19 -6.17 -9.84 10.02
C ASP A 19 -4.95 -9.11 9.45
N PHE A 20 -4.93 -7.78 9.46
CA PHE A 20 -3.78 -6.99 9.01
C PHE A 20 -2.50 -7.37 9.77
N PHE A 21 -2.56 -7.40 11.10
CA PHE A 21 -1.40 -7.76 11.92
C PHE A 21 -1.14 -9.27 11.96
N LYS A 22 -2.19 -10.11 11.96
CA LYS A 22 -2.02 -11.57 11.90
C LYS A 22 -1.35 -12.02 10.60
N GLY A 23 -1.62 -11.30 9.51
CA GLY A 23 -1.14 -11.59 8.17
C GLY A 23 0.17 -10.92 7.81
N TYR A 24 0.97 -10.52 8.79
CA TYR A 24 2.13 -9.63 8.66
C TYR A 24 3.04 -9.96 7.46
N VAL A 25 3.35 -11.24 7.24
CA VAL A 25 4.13 -11.75 6.09
C VAL A 25 3.42 -12.88 5.35
N ASP A 26 2.09 -12.95 5.40
CA ASP A 26 1.30 -13.94 4.65
C ASP A 26 0.92 -13.41 3.27
N PHE A 27 1.67 -13.79 2.23
CA PHE A 27 1.39 -13.39 0.85
C PHE A 27 0.38 -14.28 0.12
N LYS A 28 -0.08 -15.37 0.76
CA LYS A 28 -0.90 -16.41 0.11
C LYS A 28 -2.37 -16.37 0.54
N GLY A 29 -2.67 -15.78 1.69
CA GLY A 29 -4.05 -15.60 2.15
C GLY A 29 -4.93 -14.81 1.19
N ARG A 30 -6.24 -14.87 1.43
CA ARG A 30 -7.28 -14.18 0.67
C ARG A 30 -7.81 -12.98 1.45
N THR A 31 -7.87 -11.83 0.78
CA THR A 31 -8.29 -10.53 1.31
C THR A 31 -9.48 -9.99 0.53
N THR A 32 -10.51 -9.53 1.25
CA THR A 32 -11.69 -8.88 0.65
C THR A 32 -11.45 -7.39 0.46
N ARG A 33 -12.32 -6.71 -0.32
CA ARG A 33 -12.26 -5.25 -0.47
C ARG A 33 -12.32 -4.52 0.87
N ALA A 34 -13.29 -4.87 1.72
CA ALA A 34 -13.38 -4.31 3.06
C ALA A 34 -12.12 -4.60 3.90
N GLY A 35 -11.60 -5.83 3.82
CA GLY A 35 -10.37 -6.21 4.52
C GLY A 35 -9.11 -5.47 4.07
N TYR A 36 -9.08 -4.97 2.83
CA TYR A 36 -8.01 -4.11 2.32
C TYR A 36 -8.21 -2.66 2.74
N TRP A 37 -9.40 -2.10 2.52
CA TRP A 37 -9.67 -0.68 2.71
C TRP A 37 -9.67 -0.25 4.18
N TRP A 38 -10.15 -1.09 5.11
CA TRP A 38 -10.14 -0.72 6.53
C TRP A 38 -8.73 -0.40 7.06
N PRO A 39 -7.72 -1.28 6.92
CA PRO A 39 -6.34 -0.96 7.31
C PRO A 39 -5.75 0.23 6.56
N VAL A 40 -6.03 0.36 5.25
CA VAL A 40 -5.55 1.49 4.43
C VAL A 40 -6.09 2.82 4.93
N LEU A 41 -7.38 2.89 5.27
CA LEU A 41 -8.00 4.10 5.79
C LEU A 41 -7.44 4.48 7.17
N VAL A 42 -7.28 3.51 8.08
CA VAL A 42 -6.67 3.74 9.40
C VAL A 42 -5.25 4.26 9.24
N TYR A 43 -4.47 3.63 8.38
CA TYR A 43 -3.10 4.06 8.11
C TYR A 43 -3.03 5.47 7.51
N GLY A 44 -3.96 5.80 6.61
CA GLY A 44 -4.13 7.16 6.09
C GLY A 44 -4.42 8.18 7.18
N ILE A 45 -5.38 7.89 8.08
CA ILE A 45 -5.70 8.76 9.22
C ILE A 45 -4.46 8.96 10.11
N VAL A 46 -3.75 7.88 10.46
CA VAL A 46 -2.53 7.97 11.26
C VAL A 46 -1.48 8.84 10.58
N HIS A 47 -1.25 8.65 9.27
CA HIS A 47 -0.34 9.51 8.49
C HIS A 47 -0.75 10.98 8.50
N THR A 48 -2.04 11.26 8.28
CA THR A 48 -2.56 12.64 8.31
C THR A 48 -2.34 13.28 9.67
N VAL A 49 -2.55 12.55 10.77
CA VAL A 49 -2.30 13.06 12.14
C VAL A 49 -0.82 13.39 12.36
N PHE A 50 0.10 12.51 11.95
CA PHE A 50 1.54 12.80 12.06
C PHE A 50 1.97 13.99 11.20
N ILE A 51 1.49 14.08 9.95
CA ILE A 51 1.79 15.21 9.06
C ILE A 51 1.23 16.51 9.66
N ALA A 52 0.00 16.51 10.14
CA ALA A 52 -0.61 17.67 10.78
C ALA A 52 0.18 18.12 12.02
N TYR A 53 0.64 17.18 12.84
CA TYR A 53 1.52 17.48 13.98
C TYR A 53 2.82 18.16 13.53
N PHE A 54 3.48 17.63 12.49
CA PHE A 54 4.72 18.22 11.99
C PHE A 54 4.50 19.61 11.38
N ILE A 55 3.42 19.80 10.61
CA ILE A 55 3.03 21.11 10.08
C ILE A 55 2.75 22.10 11.21
N MET A 56 1.99 21.70 12.24
CA MET A 56 1.72 22.53 13.42
C MET A 56 2.99 22.90 14.18
N LYS A 57 3.98 22.01 14.26
CA LYS A 57 5.28 22.32 14.85
C LYS A 57 6.05 23.34 14.02
N ILE A 58 6.06 23.18 12.70
CA ILE A 58 6.73 24.14 11.80
C ILE A 58 6.07 25.53 11.85
N ILE A 59 4.74 25.60 11.90
CA ILE A 59 3.99 26.86 11.93
C ILE A 59 3.96 27.50 13.32
N GLY A 60 3.79 26.69 14.38
CA GLY A 60 3.58 27.15 15.75
C GLY A 60 4.86 27.53 16.49
N THR A 61 5.99 26.97 16.08
CA THR A 61 7.28 27.64 16.32
C THR A 61 7.24 28.87 15.43
N SER A 62 7.53 30.08 15.93
CA SER A 62 7.51 31.37 15.21
C SER A 62 8.55 31.47 14.06
N ALA A 63 8.80 30.35 13.38
CA ALA A 63 10.02 29.93 12.71
C ALA A 63 10.00 30.16 11.19
N LEU A 64 8.92 30.67 10.60
CA LEU A 64 9.07 31.27 9.28
C LEU A 64 9.77 32.65 9.35
N ILE A 65 9.83 33.26 10.54
CA ILE A 65 10.43 34.60 10.78
C ILE A 65 11.68 34.53 11.68
N ALA A 66 11.89 33.44 12.43
CA ALA A 66 12.97 33.33 13.43
C ALA A 66 14.03 32.24 13.15
N ILE A 67 13.95 31.46 12.05
CA ILE A 67 15.07 30.58 11.67
C ILE A 67 16.13 31.45 11.00
N ASP A 68 17.04 31.98 11.80
CA ASP A 68 18.14 32.83 11.33
C ASP A 68 19.50 32.12 11.45
N ASN A 69 19.56 31.02 12.22
CA ASN A 69 20.79 30.27 12.45
C ASN A 69 20.55 28.75 12.58
N GLU A 70 21.65 27.99 12.56
CA GLU A 70 21.65 26.52 12.68
C GLU A 70 21.12 26.03 14.05
N ALA A 71 21.23 26.83 15.11
CA ALA A 71 20.77 26.46 16.45
C ALA A 71 19.23 26.44 16.53
N ASP A 72 18.54 27.33 15.82
CA ASP A 72 17.08 27.35 15.73
C ASP A 72 16.55 26.12 14.97
N VAL A 73 17.26 25.70 13.91
CA VAL A 73 16.97 24.47 13.18
C VAL A 73 17.16 23.25 14.08
N LEU A 74 18.28 23.20 14.83
CA LEU A 74 18.56 22.11 15.76
C LEU A 74 17.50 22.04 16.87
N ALA A 75 17.09 23.17 17.45
CA ALA A 75 16.05 23.24 18.46
C ALA A 75 14.70 22.72 17.94
N LEU A 76 14.32 23.07 16.71
CA LEU A 76 13.13 22.55 16.05
C LEU A 76 13.21 21.02 15.88
N LEU A 77 14.32 20.49 15.36
CA LEU A 77 14.54 19.05 15.19
C LEU A 77 14.48 18.31 16.52
N MET A 78 15.12 18.83 17.57
CA MET A 78 15.09 18.24 18.91
C MET A 78 13.66 18.25 19.49
N SER A 79 12.89 19.30 19.26
CA SER A 79 11.49 19.40 19.71
C SER A 79 10.56 18.38 19.04
N MET A 80 10.91 17.91 17.83
CA MET A 80 10.15 16.94 17.04
C MET A 80 10.73 15.52 17.14
N GLY A 81 11.97 15.37 17.60
CA GLY A 81 12.78 14.15 17.48
C GLY A 81 12.11 12.90 18.04
N GLY A 82 11.51 12.98 19.23
CA GLY A 82 10.80 11.85 19.83
C GLY A 82 9.63 11.35 18.97
N VAL A 83 8.80 12.28 18.47
CA VAL A 83 7.66 11.94 17.60
C VAL A 83 8.14 11.46 16.23
N MET A 84 9.24 12.01 15.73
CA MET A 84 9.86 11.57 14.46
C MET A 84 10.35 10.12 14.54
N ILE A 85 10.98 9.74 15.66
CA ILE A 85 11.40 8.34 15.89
C ILE A 85 10.19 7.42 15.97
N LEU A 86 9.14 7.81 16.70
CA LEU A 86 7.90 7.02 16.78
C LEU A 86 7.25 6.84 15.41
N TYR A 87 7.18 7.90 14.60
CA TYR A 87 6.67 7.84 13.24
C TYR A 87 7.52 6.93 12.36
N LEU A 88 8.85 7.03 12.45
CA LEU A 88 9.77 6.17 11.71
C LEU A 88 9.56 4.69 12.06
N VAL A 89 9.49 4.35 13.35
CA VAL A 89 9.22 2.97 13.80
C VAL A 89 7.86 2.50 13.29
N PHE A 90 6.83 3.33 13.34
CA PHE A 90 5.51 3.01 12.82
C PHE A 90 5.53 2.71 11.32
N VAL A 91 6.17 3.55 10.51
CA VAL A 91 6.33 3.32 9.07
C VAL A 91 7.08 2.02 8.82
N LEU A 92 8.22 1.80 9.47
CA LEU A 92 9.02 0.57 9.29
C LEU A 92 8.24 -0.69 9.68
N ALA A 93 7.51 -0.66 10.80
CA ALA A 93 6.70 -1.78 11.27
C ALA A 93 5.49 -2.08 10.36
N THR A 94 5.07 -1.13 9.52
CA THR A 94 3.89 -1.30 8.67
C THR A 94 4.22 -1.61 7.21
N ILE A 95 5.47 -1.43 6.77
CA ILE A 95 5.91 -1.77 5.40
C ILE A 95 5.55 -3.22 5.04
N LEU A 96 5.94 -4.19 5.87
CA LEU A 96 5.71 -5.61 5.60
C LEU A 96 4.21 -6.01 5.56
N PRO A 97 3.37 -5.64 6.54
CA PRO A 97 1.95 -5.97 6.48
C PRO A 97 1.22 -5.24 5.34
N PHE A 98 1.60 -4.02 4.97
CA PHE A 98 1.03 -3.36 3.78
C PHE A 98 1.45 -4.04 2.47
N LEU A 99 2.69 -4.49 2.37
CA LEU A 99 3.18 -5.22 1.21
C LEU A 99 2.42 -6.54 1.05
N SER A 100 2.30 -7.32 2.12
CA SER A 100 1.56 -8.59 2.08
C SER A 100 0.08 -8.37 1.76
N LEU A 101 -0.57 -7.37 2.36
CA LEU A 101 -1.95 -7.01 2.09
C LEU A 101 -2.18 -6.61 0.62
N THR A 102 -1.30 -5.77 0.05
CA THR A 102 -1.43 -5.29 -1.33
C THR A 102 -1.20 -6.42 -2.34
N VAL A 103 -0.21 -7.29 -2.09
CA VAL A 103 0.01 -8.47 -2.93
C VAL A 103 -1.19 -9.42 -2.88
N ARG A 104 -1.76 -9.70 -1.69
CA ARG A 104 -2.99 -10.51 -1.57
C ARG A 104 -4.13 -9.89 -2.37
N ARG A 105 -4.33 -8.58 -2.23
CA ARG A 105 -5.41 -7.86 -2.89
C ARG A 105 -5.32 -7.88 -4.42
N ASN A 106 -4.11 -7.68 -4.96
CA ASN A 106 -3.84 -7.76 -6.40
C ASN A 106 -3.99 -9.19 -6.91
N ARG A 107 -3.57 -10.19 -6.12
CA ARG A 107 -3.80 -11.60 -6.47
C ARG A 107 -5.28 -11.95 -6.49
N ASP A 108 -6.05 -11.40 -5.58
CA ASP A 108 -7.49 -11.62 -5.51
C ASP A 108 -8.26 -10.97 -6.67
N THR A 109 -7.73 -9.96 -7.37
CA THR A 109 -8.35 -9.45 -8.62
C THR A 109 -8.07 -10.31 -9.85
N GLY A 110 -7.14 -11.25 -9.75
CA GLY A 110 -6.69 -12.09 -10.86
C GLY A 110 -5.28 -11.79 -11.34
N ILE A 111 -4.53 -10.86 -10.73
CA ILE A 111 -3.13 -10.63 -11.08
C ILE A 111 -2.26 -11.75 -10.51
N THR A 112 -1.20 -12.17 -11.21
CA THR A 112 -0.26 -13.15 -10.63
C THR A 112 0.57 -12.50 -9.50
N GLY A 113 1.13 -13.32 -8.62
CA GLY A 113 2.04 -12.81 -7.57
C GLY A 113 3.28 -12.10 -8.15
N LYS A 114 3.82 -12.61 -9.26
CA LYS A 114 4.98 -12.02 -9.95
C LYS A 114 4.62 -10.69 -10.60
N GLY A 115 3.49 -10.63 -11.32
CA GLY A 115 2.99 -9.39 -11.91
C GLY A 115 2.71 -8.32 -10.86
N SER A 116 2.13 -8.71 -9.72
CA SER A 116 1.92 -7.80 -8.58
C SER A 116 3.24 -7.22 -8.06
N ALA A 117 4.29 -8.04 -7.91
CA ALA A 117 5.60 -7.57 -7.46
C ALA A 117 6.24 -6.59 -8.46
N VAL A 118 6.18 -6.90 -9.76
CA VAL A 118 6.70 -6.01 -10.82
C VAL A 118 6.02 -4.64 -10.79
N LEU A 119 4.69 -4.60 -10.68
CA LEU A 119 3.95 -3.33 -10.62
C LEU A 119 4.32 -2.50 -9.38
N LEU A 120 4.51 -3.14 -8.23
CA LEU A 120 4.90 -2.45 -7.00
C LEU A 120 6.34 -1.92 -7.06
N ILE A 121 7.28 -2.71 -7.60
CA ILE A 121 8.66 -2.28 -7.81
C ILE A 121 8.71 -1.12 -8.81
N ALA A 122 7.98 -1.22 -9.92
CA ALA A 122 7.89 -0.15 -10.91
C ALA A 122 7.36 1.15 -10.30
N ASN A 123 6.29 1.07 -9.50
CA ASN A 123 5.75 2.23 -8.78
C ASN A 123 6.76 2.84 -7.81
N PHE A 124 7.47 2.02 -7.04
CA PHE A 124 8.50 2.49 -6.12
C PHE A 124 9.63 3.22 -6.85
N ILE A 125 10.19 2.62 -7.91
CA ILE A 125 11.28 3.21 -8.69
C ILE A 125 10.83 4.52 -9.35
N LEU A 126 9.70 4.52 -10.05
CA LEU A 126 9.17 5.72 -10.71
C LEU A 126 8.90 6.84 -9.71
N GLY A 127 8.40 6.53 -8.52
CA GLY A 127 8.22 7.51 -7.45
C GLY A 127 9.54 8.15 -7.01
N ARG A 128 10.64 7.39 -6.93
CA ARG A 128 11.97 7.96 -6.57
C ARG A 128 12.58 8.78 -7.69
N VAL A 129 12.44 8.34 -8.93
CA VAL A 129 12.94 9.09 -10.09
C VAL A 129 12.21 10.42 -10.23
N ASN A 130 10.89 10.47 -10.03
CA ASN A 130 10.10 11.70 -10.13
C ASN A 130 10.47 12.76 -9.09
N VAL A 131 10.80 12.34 -7.86
CA VAL A 131 11.24 13.28 -6.82
C VAL A 131 12.63 13.83 -7.14
N ALA A 132 13.49 13.03 -7.78
CA ALA A 132 14.85 13.43 -8.13
C ALA A 132 14.94 14.23 -9.44
N GLN A 133 14.03 13.98 -10.39
CA GLN A 133 14.06 14.52 -11.72
C GLN A 133 12.70 15.16 -12.02
N GLU A 134 12.66 16.50 -12.08
CA GLU A 134 11.47 17.31 -12.34
C GLU A 134 10.98 17.20 -13.80
N ASN A 135 10.83 15.96 -14.31
CA ASN A 135 10.39 15.68 -15.67
C ASN A 135 8.86 15.47 -15.70
N SER A 136 8.17 16.37 -16.40
CA SER A 136 6.70 16.33 -16.54
C SER A 136 6.16 15.01 -17.11
N LEU A 137 6.88 14.36 -18.04
CA LEU A 137 6.42 13.10 -18.63
C LEU A 137 6.49 11.93 -17.63
N LEU A 138 7.57 11.83 -16.86
CA LEU A 138 7.71 10.79 -15.84
C LEU A 138 6.68 10.96 -14.71
N ASN A 139 6.35 12.21 -14.37
CA ASN A 139 5.27 12.53 -13.44
C ASN A 139 3.91 12.03 -13.95
N ILE A 140 3.58 12.27 -15.22
CA ILE A 140 2.34 11.79 -15.83
C ILE A 140 2.29 10.25 -15.84
N ILE A 141 3.37 9.58 -16.26
CA ILE A 141 3.44 8.12 -16.31
C ILE A 141 3.22 7.51 -14.91
N SER A 142 3.89 8.06 -13.90
CA SER A 142 3.74 7.60 -12.52
C SER A 142 2.32 7.82 -12.00
N PHE A 143 1.71 8.96 -12.31
CA PHE A 143 0.32 9.23 -11.94
C PHE A 143 -0.65 8.22 -12.57
N VAL A 144 -0.49 7.92 -13.86
CA VAL A 144 -1.28 6.89 -14.55
C VAL A 144 -1.10 5.52 -13.89
N LEU A 145 0.13 5.14 -13.52
CA LEU A 145 0.40 3.88 -12.83
C LEU A 145 -0.26 3.83 -11.44
N VAL A 146 -0.23 4.92 -10.69
CA VAL A 146 -0.89 5.03 -9.38
C VAL A 146 -2.41 4.88 -9.53
N ILE A 147 -3.02 5.55 -10.50
CA ILE A 147 -4.45 5.37 -10.80
C ILE A 147 -4.75 3.92 -11.15
N PHE A 148 -3.94 3.30 -12.01
CA PHE A 148 -4.13 1.90 -12.38
C PHE A 148 -4.08 0.95 -11.17
N LEU A 149 -3.09 1.13 -10.29
CA LEU A 149 -2.97 0.37 -9.04
C LEU A 149 -4.16 0.61 -8.11
N PHE A 150 -4.62 1.85 -7.99
CA PHE A 150 -5.80 2.20 -7.20
C PHE A 150 -7.07 1.54 -7.73
N VAL A 151 -7.27 1.52 -9.05
CA VAL A 151 -8.41 0.85 -9.68
C VAL A 151 -8.38 -0.65 -9.36
N ILE A 152 -7.21 -1.29 -9.39
CA ILE A 152 -7.04 -2.70 -8.97
C ILE A 152 -7.55 -2.95 -7.56
N THR A 153 -7.30 -2.04 -6.62
CA THR A 153 -7.68 -2.27 -5.22
C THR A 153 -9.20 -2.15 -4.97
N ILE A 154 -9.94 -1.50 -5.88
CA ILE A 154 -11.41 -1.36 -5.83
C ILE A 154 -12.15 -2.48 -6.57
N MET A 155 -11.52 -3.07 -7.59
CA MET A 155 -12.17 -4.03 -8.49
C MET A 155 -12.70 -5.30 -7.79
N PRO A 156 -13.76 -5.95 -8.29
CA PRO A 156 -14.22 -7.20 -7.68
C PRO A 156 -13.16 -8.30 -7.75
N THR A 157 -13.28 -9.31 -6.88
CA THR A 157 -12.41 -10.50 -6.93
C THR A 157 -12.57 -11.18 -8.29
N ASN A 158 -11.47 -11.66 -8.88
CA ASN A 158 -11.44 -12.36 -10.17
C ASN A 158 -11.96 -11.52 -11.36
N ALA A 159 -11.85 -10.19 -11.28
CA ALA A 159 -12.22 -9.30 -12.38
C ALA A 159 -11.36 -9.54 -13.64
N TRP A 160 -10.07 -9.87 -13.46
CA TRP A 160 -9.12 -10.06 -14.55
C TRP A 160 -8.68 -11.50 -14.65
N LEU A 161 -9.56 -12.34 -15.20
CA LEU A 161 -9.19 -13.70 -15.59
C LEU A 161 -9.05 -13.76 -17.11
N THR A 162 -7.98 -14.37 -17.58
CA THR A 162 -7.78 -14.60 -19.01
C THR A 162 -8.14 -16.04 -19.38
N GLU A 163 -8.85 -16.20 -20.50
CA GLU A 163 -9.10 -17.49 -21.15
C GLU A 163 -7.99 -17.84 -22.15
N LYS A 164 -7.18 -16.85 -22.56
CA LYS A 164 -6.12 -17.01 -23.58
C LYS A 164 -4.73 -16.87 -22.94
N SER A 165 -3.82 -17.78 -23.26
CA SER A 165 -2.46 -17.84 -22.71
C SER A 165 -1.40 -17.31 -23.70
N SER A 166 -1.41 -16.01 -24.00
CA SER A 166 -0.24 -15.37 -24.63
C SER A 166 0.75 -14.91 -23.55
N GLY A 167 2.05 -14.94 -23.83
CA GLY A 167 3.12 -14.88 -22.82
C GLY A 167 3.00 -13.74 -21.78
N LEU A 168 2.82 -12.49 -22.23
CA LEU A 168 2.66 -11.34 -21.31
C LEU A 168 1.36 -11.41 -20.50
N GLN A 169 0.26 -11.88 -21.10
CA GLN A 169 -1.01 -12.04 -20.41
C GLN A 169 -0.94 -13.14 -19.34
N ALA A 170 -0.26 -14.25 -19.63
CA ALA A 170 -0.03 -15.33 -18.67
C ALA A 170 0.94 -14.93 -17.53
N PHE A 171 1.84 -13.98 -17.78
CA PHE A 171 2.71 -13.44 -16.73
C PHE A 171 1.94 -12.56 -15.76
N PHE A 172 1.05 -11.67 -16.23
CA PHE A 172 0.34 -10.72 -15.38
C PHE A 172 -1.00 -11.23 -14.86
N LEU A 173 -1.73 -12.05 -15.62
CA LEU A 173 -3.10 -12.48 -15.30
C LEU A 173 -3.16 -13.99 -15.02
N ARG A 174 -4.03 -14.36 -14.09
CA ARG A 174 -4.33 -15.75 -13.75
C ARG A 174 -5.37 -16.32 -14.72
N HIS A 175 -5.22 -17.60 -15.03
CA HIS A 175 -6.17 -18.32 -15.87
C HIS A 175 -7.50 -18.58 -15.18
N LYS A 176 -8.59 -18.48 -15.94
CA LYS A 176 -9.92 -18.90 -15.51
C LYS A 176 -9.96 -20.42 -15.41
N GLU A 177 -10.00 -20.95 -14.19
CA GLU A 177 -10.21 -22.39 -13.99
C GLU A 177 -11.62 -22.75 -14.48
N THR A 178 -11.70 -23.56 -15.53
CA THR A 178 -12.95 -24.12 -16.05
C THR A 178 -13.59 -24.99 -14.97
N ARG A 179 -14.91 -24.82 -14.78
CA ARG A 179 -15.71 -25.39 -13.68
C ARG A 179 -15.69 -26.95 -13.62
N TYR A 180 -15.08 -27.63 -14.59
CA TYR A 180 -15.03 -29.09 -14.72
C TYR A 180 -14.09 -29.79 -13.71
N ASN A 181 -13.08 -29.10 -13.17
CA ASN A 181 -12.11 -29.73 -12.24
C ASN A 181 -12.51 -29.70 -10.76
N ARG A 182 -13.73 -29.22 -10.45
CA ARG A 182 -14.19 -29.09 -9.06
C ARG A 182 -14.97 -30.32 -8.55
N ASP A 183 -15.27 -31.27 -9.43
CA ASP A 183 -16.02 -32.51 -9.11
C ASP A 183 -15.11 -33.74 -9.00
N LEU A 184 -13.78 -33.57 -8.97
CA LEU A 184 -12.79 -34.66 -8.93
C LEU A 184 -11.87 -34.66 -7.71
N PHE A 185 -12.03 -33.75 -6.75
CA PHE A 185 -11.29 -33.75 -5.47
C PHE A 185 -12.11 -33.19 -4.31
#